data_AF-A0A227J9A0-F1
#
_entry.id   AF-A0A227J9A0-F1
#
_cell.length_a   1.000
_cell.length_b   1.000
_cell.length_c   1.000
_cell.angle_alpha   90.00
_cell.angle_beta   90.00
_cell.angle_gamma   90.00
#
_symmetry.space_group_name_H-M   'P 1'
#
loop_
_entity.id
_entity.type
_entity.pdbx_description
1 polymer ?
#
loop_
_entity_poly.entity_id
_entity_poly.type
_entity_poly.pdbx_seq_one_letter_code
_entity_poly.pdbx_strand_id
1 'polypeptide(L)'
;AISASATGQLILITDLTETRLLQARVSDLQRLSSLGRMVASLAHQVRTPLSSAMLYASNLGAPNLPPATRERFQSKLMDRLHDLEKQVNDMLLFAKGGDNKVIKPFTIAQLVAEYQPMVETALKNNNIDYFLEVE
;
A
#
# COMPACT_ATOMS: atom_id res chain seq x y z
N ALA A 1 11.75 35.98 -1.43
CA ALA A 1 13.12 35.73 -0.92
C ALA A 1 13.48 36.81 0.09
N ILE A 2 14.23 36.48 1.15
CA ILE A 2 14.64 37.46 2.16
C ILE A 2 16.17 37.59 2.10
N SER A 3 16.65 38.78 1.78
CA SER A 3 18.07 39.13 1.87
C SER A 3 18.25 40.16 2.97
N ALA A 4 19.14 39.86 3.93
CA ALA A 4 19.40 40.71 5.08
C ALA A 4 20.84 41.22 5.04
N SER A 5 21.02 42.52 5.23
CA SER A 5 22.32 43.21 5.37
C SER A 5 22.33 44.07 6.63
N ALA A 6 23.52 44.44 7.11
CA ALA A 6 23.73 45.29 8.27
C ALA A 6 23.03 46.67 8.18
N THR A 7 22.62 47.09 6.99
CA THR A 7 21.96 48.38 6.71
C THR A 7 20.48 48.27 6.35
N GLY A 8 19.88 47.07 6.32
CA GLY A 8 18.44 46.91 6.05
C GLY A 8 18.04 45.53 5.50
N GLN A 9 16.72 45.36 5.30
CA GLN A 9 16.12 44.12 4.82
C GLN A 9 15.36 44.36 3.50
N LEU A 10 15.65 43.55 2.49
CA LEU A 10 14.88 43.51 1.24
C LEU A 10 13.93 42.31 1.29
N ILE A 11 12.63 42.58 1.26
CA ILE A 11 11.58 41.57 1.18
C ILE A 11 11.03 41.58 -0.25
N LEU A 12 11.33 40.52 -1.01
CA LEU A 12 10.72 40.29 -2.31
C LEU A 12 9.52 39.36 -2.16
N ILE A 13 8.33 39.89 -2.41
CA ILE A 13 7.07 39.13 -2.51
C ILE A 13 6.78 38.94 -3.99
N THR A 14 6.61 37.69 -4.40
CA THR A 14 6.16 37.35 -5.75
C THR A 14 4.81 36.67 -5.60
N ASP A 15 3.79 37.17 -6.29
CA ASP A 15 2.51 36.48 -6.35
C ASP A 15 2.67 35.22 -7.19
N LEU A 16 2.43 34.07 -6.57
CA LEU A 16 2.49 32.75 -7.19
C LEU A 16 1.12 32.06 -7.16
N THR A 17 0.04 32.80 -6.88
CA THR A 17 -1.30 32.24 -6.68
C THR A 17 -1.74 31.43 -7.88
N GLU A 18 -1.67 31.99 -9.09
CA GLU A 18 -2.04 31.29 -10.32
C GLU A 18 -1.12 30.10 -10.60
N THR A 19 0.19 30.24 -10.40
CA THR A 19 1.14 29.14 -10.60
C THR A 19 0.85 27.98 -9.66
N ARG A 20 0.53 28.25 -8.39
CA ARG A 20 0.16 27.21 -7.42
C ARG A 20 -1.18 26.56 -7.76
N LEU A 21 -2.18 27.33 -8.20
CA LEU A 21 -3.45 26.79 -8.66
C LEU A 21 -3.27 25.87 -9.89
N LEU A 22 -2.43 26.28 -10.84
CA LEU A 22 -2.09 25.47 -12.01
C LEU A 22 -1.36 24.19 -11.61
N GLN A 23 -0.35 24.28 -10.73
CA GLN A 23 0.36 23.11 -10.20
C GLN A 23 -0.58 22.14 -9.49
N ALA A 24 -1.50 22.65 -8.65
CA ALA A 24 -2.51 21.83 -7.99
C ALA A 24 -3.40 21.11 -9.01
N ARG A 25 -3.90 21.83 -10.03
CA ARG A 25 -4.75 21.25 -11.07
C ARG A 25 -4.04 20.20 -11.91
N VAL A 26 -2.76 20.42 -12.23
CA VAL A 26 -1.92 19.43 -12.92
C VAL A 26 -1.72 18.18 -12.04
N SER A 27 -1.44 18.38 -10.75
CA SER A 27 -1.31 17.29 -9.78
C SER A 27 -2.60 16.46 -9.69
N ASP A 28 -3.76 17.10 -9.64
CA ASP A 28 -5.06 16.41 -9.59
C ASP A 28 -5.31 15.58 -10.85
N LEU A 29 -5.02 16.13 -12.04
CA LEU A 29 -5.13 15.41 -13.30
C LEU A 29 -4.17 14.22 -13.37
N GLN A 30 -2.93 14.36 -12.87
CA GLN A 30 -1.97 13.27 -12.78
C GLN A 30 -2.44 12.18 -11.80
N ARG A 31 -3.02 12.56 -10.66
CA ARG A 31 -3.61 11.62 -9.68
C ARG A 31 -4.76 10.84 -10.30
N LEU A 32 -5.70 11.52 -10.96
CA LEU A 32 -6.82 10.89 -11.67
C LEU A 32 -6.36 9.96 -12.80
N SER A 33 -5.40 10.39 -13.63
CA SER A 33 -4.82 9.57 -14.69
C SER A 33 -4.17 8.30 -14.15
N SER A 34 -3.43 8.43 -13.05
CA SER A 34 -2.78 7.30 -12.37
C SER A 34 -3.81 6.35 -11.77
N LEU A 35 -4.88 6.89 -11.17
CA LEU A 35 -5.99 6.11 -10.67
C LEU A 35 -6.70 5.35 -11.80
N GLY A 36 -6.95 5.99 -12.94
CA GLY A 36 -7.51 5.32 -14.13
C GLY A 36 -6.66 4.15 -14.63
N ARG A 37 -5.33 4.34 -14.72
CA ARG A 37 -4.40 3.24 -15.06
C ARG A 37 -4.44 2.10 -14.03
N MET A 38 -4.49 2.44 -12.75
CA MET A 38 -4.57 1.45 -11.68
C MET A 38 -5.89 0.67 -11.72
N VAL A 39 -7.03 1.34 -11.90
CA VAL A 39 -8.36 0.71 -12.04
C VAL A 39 -8.37 -0.27 -13.21
N ALA A 40 -7.80 0.10 -14.35
CA ALA A 40 -7.71 -0.78 -15.51
C ALA A 40 -6.84 -2.02 -15.21
N SER A 41 -5.72 -1.86 -14.52
CA SER A 41 -4.88 -2.98 -14.08
C SER A 41 -5.60 -3.88 -13.07
N LEU A 42 -6.34 -3.27 -12.15
CA LEU A 42 -7.07 -3.99 -11.09
C LEU A 42 -8.15 -4.91 -11.64
N ALA A 43 -8.86 -4.51 -12.70
CA ALA A 43 -9.89 -5.34 -13.32
C ALA A 43 -9.33 -6.73 -13.70
N HIS A 44 -8.11 -6.78 -14.23
CA HIS A 44 -7.43 -8.04 -14.52
C HIS A 44 -6.93 -8.74 -13.26
N GLN A 45 -6.39 -7.99 -12.31
CA GLN A 45 -5.86 -8.54 -11.06
C GLN A 45 -6.93 -9.21 -10.21
N VAL A 46 -8.15 -8.64 -10.13
CA VAL A 46 -9.30 -9.20 -9.38
C VAL A 46 -9.89 -10.41 -10.11
N ARG A 47 -9.94 -10.38 -11.44
CA ARG A 47 -10.56 -11.46 -12.24
C ARG A 47 -9.86 -12.80 -12.05
N THR A 48 -8.54 -12.82 -11.95
CA THR A 48 -7.74 -14.05 -11.83
C THR A 48 -7.98 -14.85 -10.52
N PRO A 49 -7.82 -14.26 -9.31
CA PRO A 49 -8.11 -14.94 -8.06
C PRO A 49 -9.59 -15.26 -7.93
N LEU A 50 -10.50 -14.40 -8.41
CA LEU A 50 -11.94 -14.69 -8.44
C LEU A 50 -12.25 -15.94 -9.27
N SER A 51 -11.74 -16.01 -10.49
CA SER A 51 -11.97 -17.17 -11.38
C SER A 51 -11.40 -18.45 -10.77
N SER A 52 -10.23 -18.36 -10.12
CA SER A 52 -9.62 -19.48 -9.39
C SER A 52 -10.45 -19.91 -8.18
N ALA A 53 -10.96 -18.95 -7.41
CA ALA A 53 -11.85 -19.21 -6.27
C ALA A 53 -13.14 -19.91 -6.74
N MET A 54 -13.77 -19.42 -7.80
CA MET A 54 -14.95 -20.06 -8.39
C MET A 54 -14.66 -21.50 -8.82
N LEU A 55 -13.49 -21.76 -9.42
CA LEU A 55 -13.08 -23.11 -9.80
C LEU A 55 -12.95 -24.04 -8.58
N TYR A 56 -12.24 -23.62 -7.53
CA TYR A 56 -12.10 -24.43 -6.31
C TYR A 56 -13.44 -24.64 -5.60
N ALA A 57 -14.29 -23.62 -5.54
CA ALA A 57 -15.65 -23.72 -5.00
C ALA A 57 -16.51 -24.71 -5.79
N SER A 58 -16.46 -24.66 -7.12
CA SER A 58 -17.18 -25.63 -7.97
C SER A 58 -16.69 -27.06 -7.75
N ASN A 59 -15.37 -27.26 -7.64
CA ASN A 59 -14.77 -28.56 -7.40
C ASN A 59 -15.07 -29.14 -6.00
N LEU A 60 -15.40 -28.30 -5.01
CA LEU A 60 -15.85 -28.77 -3.68
C LEU A 60 -17.23 -29.43 -3.69
N GLY A 61 -18.05 -29.11 -4.70
CA GLY A 61 -19.37 -29.71 -4.92
C GLY A 61 -19.33 -31.07 -5.62
N ALA A 62 -18.15 -31.56 -6.02
CA ALA A 62 -18.01 -32.83 -6.72
C ALA A 62 -18.42 -34.03 -5.84
N PRO A 63 -19.20 -34.99 -6.38
CA PRO A 63 -19.56 -36.21 -5.65
C PRO A 63 -18.32 -37.08 -5.41
N ASN A 64 -18.29 -37.81 -4.29
CA ASN A 64 -17.20 -38.72 -3.91
C ASN A 64 -15.81 -38.06 -3.80
N LEU A 65 -15.73 -36.77 -3.45
CA LEU A 65 -14.46 -36.08 -3.24
C LEU A 65 -13.72 -36.62 -1.99
N PRO A 66 -12.48 -37.14 -2.12
CA PRO A 66 -11.70 -37.61 -0.97
C PRO A 66 -11.49 -36.50 0.06
N PRO A 67 -11.52 -36.78 1.38
CA PRO A 67 -11.38 -35.77 2.43
C PRO A 67 -10.13 -34.90 2.29
N ALA A 68 -8.97 -35.50 2.01
CA ALA A 68 -7.72 -34.76 1.81
C ALA A 68 -7.77 -33.79 0.61
N THR A 69 -8.46 -34.16 -0.47
CA THR A 69 -8.65 -33.29 -1.63
C THR A 69 -9.63 -32.16 -1.34
N ARG A 70 -10.67 -32.43 -0.54
CA ARG A 70 -11.64 -31.43 -0.07
C ARG A 70 -10.93 -30.36 0.77
N GLU A 71 -10.13 -30.75 1.75
CA GLU A 71 -9.34 -29.82 2.57
C GLU A 71 -8.40 -28.98 1.71
N ARG A 72 -7.71 -29.60 0.75
CA ARG A 72 -6.83 -28.88 -0.18
C ARG A 72 -7.58 -27.86 -1.04
N PHE A 73 -8.76 -28.19 -1.55
CA PHE A 73 -9.58 -27.25 -2.34
C PHE A 73 -10.13 -26.13 -1.46
N GLN A 74 -10.56 -26.42 -0.23
CA GLN A 74 -10.99 -25.41 0.72
C GLN A 74 -9.85 -24.43 1.06
N SER A 75 -8.65 -24.93 1.38
CA SER A 75 -7.49 -24.10 1.67
C SER A 75 -7.15 -23.19 0.48
N LYS A 76 -7.07 -23.76 -0.74
CA LYS A 76 -6.80 -22.97 -1.94
C LYS A 76 -7.88 -21.94 -2.26
N LEU A 77 -9.15 -22.24 -1.96
CA LEU A 77 -10.23 -21.27 -2.08
C LEU A 77 -10.02 -20.10 -1.12
N MET A 78 -9.75 -20.38 0.15
CA MET A 78 -9.53 -19.34 1.17
C MET A 78 -8.32 -18.48 0.82
N ASP A 79 -7.23 -19.06 0.33
CA ASP A 79 -6.05 -18.31 -0.11
C ASP A 79 -6.40 -17.31 -1.22
N ARG A 80 -7.20 -17.74 -2.21
CA ARG A 80 -7.60 -16.85 -3.33
C ARG A 80 -8.58 -15.76 -2.92
N LEU A 81 -9.41 -16.01 -1.91
CA LEU A 81 -10.29 -14.99 -1.34
C LEU A 81 -9.46 -13.96 -0.55
N HIS A 82 -8.44 -14.37 0.21
CA HIS A 82 -7.52 -13.45 0.89
C HIS A 82 -6.70 -12.61 -0.10
N ASP A 83 -6.20 -13.21 -1.18
CA ASP A 83 -5.51 -12.46 -2.24
C ASP A 83 -6.40 -11.37 -2.84
N LEU A 84 -7.68 -11.70 -3.07
CA LEU A 84 -8.66 -10.78 -3.61
C LEU A 84 -8.95 -9.64 -2.62
N GLU A 85 -9.14 -9.95 -1.33
CA GLU A 85 -9.32 -8.96 -0.27
C GLU A 85 -8.13 -7.99 -0.20
N LYS A 86 -6.90 -8.52 -0.25
CA LYS A 86 -5.68 -7.70 -0.24
C LYS A 86 -5.63 -6.74 -1.44
N GLN A 87 -5.91 -7.23 -2.65
CA GLN A 87 -5.93 -6.38 -3.86
C GLN A 87 -6.96 -5.25 -3.77
N VAL A 88 -8.15 -5.53 -3.23
CA VAL A 88 -9.20 -4.52 -3.05
C VAL A 88 -8.77 -3.48 -2.00
N ASN A 89 -8.18 -3.91 -0.89
CA ASN A 89 -7.69 -3.00 0.15
C ASN A 89 -6.57 -2.08 -0.36
N ASP A 90 -5.61 -2.63 -1.11
CA ASP A 90 -4.53 -1.84 -1.73
C ASP A 90 -5.09 -0.77 -2.68
N MET A 91 -6.14 -1.10 -3.44
CA MET A 91 -6.85 -0.13 -4.28
C MET A 91 -7.55 0.95 -3.47
N LEU A 92 -8.29 0.60 -2.41
CA LEU A 92 -9.00 1.56 -1.57
C LEU A 92 -8.03 2.52 -0.88
N LEU A 93 -6.86 2.03 -0.45
CA LEU A 93 -5.80 2.85 0.12
C LEU A 93 -5.26 3.86 -0.89
N PHE A 94 -5.03 3.43 -2.14
CA PHE A 94 -4.59 4.31 -3.22
C PHE A 94 -5.66 5.35 -3.60
N ALA A 95 -6.93 4.95 -3.70
CA ALA A 95 -8.04 5.83 -4.09
C ALA A 95 -8.32 6.92 -3.04
N LYS A 96 -8.21 6.59 -1.74
CA LYS A 96 -8.23 7.57 -0.64
C LYS A 96 -7.05 8.55 -0.68
N GLY A 97 -6.06 8.27 -1.52
CA GLY A 97 -4.90 9.08 -1.88
C GLY A 97 -4.34 9.93 -0.74
N GLY A 98 -3.77 9.27 0.25
CA GLY A 98 -2.89 9.89 1.24
C GLY A 98 -3.51 10.94 2.17
N ASP A 99 -4.74 11.40 1.92
CA ASP A 99 -5.36 12.51 2.65
C ASP A 99 -5.77 12.13 4.09
N ASN A 100 -5.75 10.84 4.40
CA ASN A 100 -5.94 10.31 5.76
C ASN A 100 -4.65 9.82 6.40
N LYS A 101 -3.49 10.31 5.94
CA LYS A 101 -2.25 10.14 6.71
C LYS A 101 -2.39 10.99 7.96
N VAL A 102 -2.71 10.34 9.07
CA VAL A 102 -2.45 10.91 10.40
C VAL A 102 -0.93 10.98 10.54
N ILE A 103 -0.33 12.03 10.00
CA ILE A 103 1.11 12.25 10.10
C ILE A 103 1.36 12.65 11.54
N LYS A 104 1.84 11.69 12.34
CA LYS A 104 2.37 11.95 13.66
C LYS A 104 3.89 12.06 13.54
N PRO A 105 4.52 13.06 14.17
CA PRO A 105 5.96 13.05 14.31
C PRO A 105 6.37 11.79 15.08
N PHE A 106 7.44 11.15 14.61
CA PHE A 106 8.04 9.98 15.25
C PHE A 106 9.57 10.11 15.16
N THR A 107 10.29 9.45 16.08
CA THR A 107 11.74 9.32 16.00
C THR A 107 12.12 8.02 15.30
N ILE A 108 13.30 7.98 14.66
CA ILE A 108 13.79 6.77 14.00
C ILE A 108 13.84 5.60 15.00
N ALA A 109 14.29 5.86 16.23
CA ALA A 109 14.30 4.86 17.31
C ALA A 109 12.91 4.27 17.61
N GLN A 110 11.85 5.08 17.60
CA GLN A 110 10.48 4.60 17.82
C GLN A 110 10.01 3.67 16.70
N LEU A 111 10.28 4.04 15.45
CA LEU A 111 9.93 3.22 14.30
C LEU A 111 10.68 1.88 14.35
N VAL A 112 11.98 1.90 14.64
CA VAL A 112 12.78 0.67 14.70
C VAL A 112 12.30 -0.25 15.82
N ALA A 113 12.02 0.31 17.01
CA ALA A 113 11.49 -0.46 18.13
C ALA A 113 10.12 -1.10 17.83
N GLU A 114 9.26 -0.44 17.05
CA GLU A 114 7.95 -0.97 16.65
C GLU A 114 8.07 -2.21 15.76
N TYR A 115 9.02 -2.21 14.82
CA TYR A 115 9.18 -3.30 13.85
C TYR A 115 10.16 -4.40 14.30
N GLN A 116 11.01 -4.14 15.29
CA GLN A 116 12.00 -5.10 15.79
C GLN A 116 11.41 -6.47 16.16
N PRO A 117 10.26 -6.60 16.87
CA PRO A 117 9.70 -7.91 17.24
C PRO A 117 9.31 -8.77 16.02
N MET A 118 8.84 -8.14 14.94
CA MET A 118 8.48 -8.83 13.70
C MET A 118 9.72 -9.38 13.00
N VAL A 119 10.78 -8.56 12.95
CA VAL A 119 12.08 -8.93 12.38
C VAL A 119 12.72 -10.06 13.19
N GLU A 120 12.74 -9.94 14.52
CA GLU A 120 13.24 -10.98 15.43
C GLU A 120 12.54 -12.33 15.23
N THR A 121 11.22 -12.30 15.08
CA THR A 121 10.43 -13.50 14.85
C THR A 121 10.83 -14.19 13.54
N ALA A 122 11.05 -13.41 12.48
CA ALA A 122 11.47 -13.94 11.18
C ALA A 122 12.91 -14.47 11.18
N LEU A 123 13.82 -13.84 11.94
CA LEU A 123 15.23 -14.20 12.02
C LEU A 123 15.47 -15.42 12.90
N LYS A 124 14.77 -15.54 14.05
CA LYS A 124 14.82 -16.71 14.94
C LYS A 124 14.42 -17.99 14.21
N ASN A 125 13.46 -17.91 13.29
CA ASN A 125 13.03 -19.07 12.50
C ASN A 125 14.10 -19.58 11.52
N ASN A 126 15.14 -18.78 11.24
CA ASN A 126 16.17 -19.09 10.25
C ASN A 126 17.59 -19.14 10.84
N ASN A 127 17.75 -19.08 12.17
CA ASN A 127 19.05 -19.03 12.88
C ASN A 127 20.00 -17.98 12.30
N ILE A 128 19.51 -16.77 12.03
CA ILE A 128 20.31 -15.67 11.48
C ILE A 128 20.80 -14.78 12.62
N ASP A 129 22.12 -14.66 12.77
CA ASP A 129 22.74 -13.65 13.62
C ASP A 129 22.52 -12.25 13.03
N TYR A 130 22.03 -11.32 13.85
CA TYR A 130 21.80 -9.94 13.44
C TYR A 130 22.20 -8.96 14.54
N PHE A 131 22.60 -7.75 14.13
CA PHE A 131 22.80 -6.61 15.02
C PHE A 131 22.02 -5.42 14.47
N LEU A 132 21.57 -4.54 15.37
CA LEU A 132 20.80 -3.35 15.03
C LEU A 132 21.53 -2.14 15.63
N GLU A 133 21.82 -1.15 14.78
CA GLU A 133 22.41 0.12 15.17
C GLU A 133 21.50 1.25 14.67
N VAL A 134 21.10 2.14 15.58
CA VAL A 134 20.24 3.29 15.29
C VAL A 134 20.93 4.53 15.82
N GLU A 135 21.25 5.46 14.91
CA GLU A 135 21.85 6.77 15.20
C GLU A 135 20.79 7.81 15.59
#